data_AF-A0A512DQ71-F1
#
_entry.id   AF-A0A512DQ71-F1
#
_cell.length_a   1.000
_cell.length_b   1.000
_cell.length_c   1.000
_cell.angle_alpha   90.00
_cell.angle_beta   90.00
_cell.angle_gamma   90.00
#
_symmetry.space_group_name_H-M   'P 1'
#
loop_
_entity.id
_entity.type
_entity.pdbx_description
1 polymer ?
#
loop_
_entity_poly.entity_id
_entity_poly.type
_entity_poly.pdbx_seq_one_letter_code
_entity_poly.pdbx_strand_id
1 'polypeptide(L)'
;MSQKFELSQPITPTCPNCGGSMRETAEGSPQSHACKFGHGFNVADMDPSELERMWNAVAIAFRTLNERAELCRRMAKVSKAGGQVYSSERWEKSWREAEYRAGVLRRFLDKS
;
A
#
# COMPACT_ATOMS: atom_id res chain seq x y z
N MET A 1 -20.24 4.80 -9.38
CA MET A 1 -20.58 3.78 -8.37
C MET A 1 -19.33 3.54 -7.53
N SER A 2 -19.23 4.14 -6.34
CA SER A 2 -18.07 3.97 -5.45
C SER A 2 -18.22 2.63 -4.72
N GLN A 3 -17.42 1.63 -5.08
CA GLN A 3 -17.32 0.42 -4.28
C GLN A 3 -16.65 0.76 -2.95
N LYS A 4 -17.37 0.54 -1.85
CA LYS A 4 -16.80 0.51 -0.51
C LYS A 4 -16.01 -0.78 -0.39
N PHE A 5 -14.70 -0.67 -0.22
CA PHE A 5 -13.86 -1.78 0.18
C PHE A 5 -13.99 -1.94 1.70
N GLU A 6 -14.96 -2.74 2.14
CA GLU A 6 -15.05 -3.17 3.52
C GLU A 6 -14.09 -4.36 3.71
N LEU A 7 -13.06 -4.15 4.51
CA LEU A 7 -12.12 -5.20 4.88
C LEU A 7 -12.77 -6.03 6.00
N SER A 8 -13.25 -7.22 5.65
CA SER A 8 -13.66 -8.21 6.63
C SER A 8 -12.47 -8.61 7.50
N GLN A 9 -12.71 -8.91 8.79
CA GLN A 9 -11.66 -9.46 9.64
C GLN A 9 -11.04 -10.69 8.98
N PRO A 10 -9.72 -10.67 8.72
CA PRO A 10 -9.06 -11.78 8.05
C PRO A 10 -9.05 -13.01 8.96
N ILE A 11 -9.47 -14.15 8.40
CA ILE A 11 -9.53 -15.44 9.11
C ILE A 11 -8.13 -15.88 9.58
N THR A 12 -7.08 -15.47 8.85
CA THR A 12 -5.67 -15.69 9.21
C THR A 12 -4.83 -14.50 8.77
N PRO A 13 -3.89 -14.01 9.60
CA PRO A 13 -3.01 -12.94 9.19
C PRO A 13 -1.98 -13.43 8.14
N THR A 14 -1.52 -12.52 7.28
CA THR A 14 -0.56 -12.81 6.21
C THR A 14 0.85 -12.42 6.65
N CYS A 15 1.83 -13.29 6.39
CA CYS A 15 3.22 -13.03 6.71
C CYS A 15 3.73 -11.82 5.90
N PRO A 16 4.18 -10.74 6.55
CA PRO A 16 4.65 -9.55 5.86
C PRO A 16 5.96 -9.80 5.09
N ASN A 17 6.75 -10.81 5.49
CA ASN A 17 8.03 -11.12 4.86
C ASN A 17 7.90 -11.90 3.53
N CYS A 18 6.84 -12.71 3.37
CA CYS A 18 6.70 -13.57 2.17
C CYS A 18 5.30 -13.61 1.53
N GLY A 19 4.31 -12.93 2.11
CA GLY A 19 2.93 -12.96 1.63
C GLY A 19 2.19 -14.29 1.88
N GLY A 20 2.80 -15.23 2.61
CA GLY A 20 2.19 -16.53 2.93
C GLY A 20 1.19 -16.47 4.08
N SER A 21 0.25 -17.42 4.13
CA SER A 21 -0.71 -17.53 5.23
C SER A 21 -0.04 -17.97 6.54
N MET A 22 -0.43 -17.32 7.65
CA MET A 22 0.03 -17.68 8.98
C MET A 22 -1.00 -18.55 9.71
N ARG A 23 -0.54 -19.39 10.62
CA ARG A 23 -1.37 -20.21 11.51
C ARG A 23 -1.09 -19.83 12.96
N GLU A 24 -2.13 -19.79 13.78
CA GLU A 24 -1.98 -19.70 15.24
C GLU A 24 -1.33 -20.98 15.79
N THR A 25 -0.20 -20.84 16.50
CA THR A 25 0.44 -21.94 17.21
C THR A 25 0.02 -21.93 18.68
N ALA A 26 -0.55 -23.04 19.15
CA ALA A 26 -1.11 -23.15 20.50
C ALA A 26 -0.06 -23.41 21.60
N GLU A 27 1.22 -23.51 21.26
CA GLU A 27 2.27 -23.83 22.22
C GLU A 27 2.85 -22.55 22.86
N GLY A 28 2.31 -22.21 24.03
CA GLY A 28 3.08 -21.58 25.11
C GLY A 28 2.96 -20.07 25.31
N SER A 29 2.42 -19.29 24.37
CA SER A 29 2.10 -17.87 24.63
C SER A 29 0.97 -17.37 23.71
N PRO A 30 0.11 -16.44 24.18
CA PRO A 30 -1.03 -15.96 23.41
C PRO A 30 -0.58 -14.90 22.39
N GLN A 31 0.21 -15.26 21.37
CA GLN A 31 0.53 -14.38 20.21
C GLN A 31 1.47 -14.99 19.15
N SER A 32 1.84 -16.27 19.19
CA SER A 32 2.72 -16.85 18.17
C SER A 32 1.94 -17.22 16.90
N HIS A 33 2.08 -16.40 15.86
CA HIS A 33 1.66 -16.76 14.50
C HIS A 33 2.86 -17.33 13.74
N ALA A 34 2.76 -18.59 13.30
CA ALA A 34 3.79 -19.23 12.49
C ALA A 34 3.38 -19.22 11.01
N CYS A 35 4.22 -18.62 10.18
CA CYS A 35 4.14 -18.77 8.74
C CYS A 35 4.49 -20.22 8.34
N LYS A 36 3.86 -20.76 7.30
CA LYS A 36 4.19 -22.10 6.75
C LYS A 36 5.67 -22.28 6.38
N PHE A 37 6.41 -21.18 6.20
CA PHE A 37 7.83 -21.17 5.86
C PHE A 37 8.76 -20.94 7.07
N GLY A 38 8.21 -20.84 8.30
CA GLY A 38 9.01 -20.82 9.55
C GLY A 38 9.19 -19.46 10.23
N HIS A 39 8.55 -18.38 9.77
CA HIS A 39 8.59 -17.08 10.46
C HIS A 39 7.60 -17.02 11.62
N GLY A 40 8.05 -16.61 12.81
CA GLY A 40 7.19 -16.23 13.94
C GLY A 40 6.88 -14.72 13.88
N PHE A 41 5.65 -14.32 14.17
CA PHE A 41 5.27 -12.91 14.18
C PHE A 41 4.65 -12.51 15.53
N ASN A 42 5.32 -11.59 16.24
CA ASN A 42 4.78 -10.85 17.37
C ASN A 42 5.04 -9.35 17.11
N VAL A 43 3.99 -8.53 17.08
CA VAL A 43 4.08 -7.08 16.84
C VAL A 43 4.80 -6.38 18.00
N ALA A 44 4.75 -6.93 19.21
CA ALA A 44 5.44 -6.39 20.38
C ALA A 44 6.98 -6.55 20.32
N ASP A 45 7.49 -7.44 19.46
CA ASP A 45 8.91 -7.77 19.36
C ASP A 45 9.56 -7.24 18.07
N MET A 46 8.87 -6.38 17.31
CA MET A 46 9.42 -5.81 16.07
C MET A 46 10.62 -4.92 16.40
N ASP A 47 11.79 -5.27 15.87
CA ASP A 47 13.00 -4.48 16.01
C ASP A 47 12.73 -3.05 15.50
N PRO A 48 13.03 -2.00 16.29
CA PRO A 48 12.93 -0.60 15.85
C PRO A 48 13.57 -0.34 14.48
N SER A 49 14.64 -1.04 14.14
CA SER A 49 15.31 -0.91 12.84
C SER A 49 14.45 -1.45 11.67
N GLU A 50 13.65 -2.47 11.92
CA GLU A 50 12.73 -3.06 10.93
C GLU A 50 11.50 -2.17 10.74
N LEU A 51 10.98 -1.61 11.83
CA LEU A 51 9.91 -0.62 11.79
C LEU A 51 10.33 0.63 11.01
N GLU A 52 11.54 1.15 11.24
CA GLU A 52 12.09 2.29 10.51
C GLU A 52 12.24 1.99 9.00
N ARG A 53 12.71 0.78 8.64
CA ARG A 53 12.78 0.36 7.23
C ARG A 53 11.40 0.32 6.57
N MET A 54 10.39 -0.19 7.29
CA MET A 54 9.02 -0.19 6.79
C MET A 54 8.52 1.24 6.56
N TRP A 55 8.70 2.14 7.53
CA TRP A 55 8.31 3.54 7.39
C TRP A 55 8.99 4.22 6.21
N ASN A 56 10.29 3.99 6.03
CA ASN A 56 11.04 4.49 4.89
C ASN A 56 10.47 3.97 3.55
N ALA A 57 10.14 2.69 3.46
CA ALA A 57 9.53 2.12 2.25
C ALA A 57 8.17 2.77 1.93
N VAL A 58 7.33 2.98 2.95
CA VAL A 58 6.03 3.66 2.79
C VAL A 58 6.21 5.11 2.34
N ALA A 59 7.17 5.84 2.94
CA ALA A 59 7.47 7.21 2.56
C ALA A 59 7.93 7.33 1.10
N ILE A 60 8.79 6.40 0.65
CA ILE A 60 9.24 6.32 -0.75
C ILE A 60 8.05 6.03 -1.68
N ALA A 61 7.19 5.08 -1.33
CA ALA A 61 6.02 4.74 -2.13
C ALA A 61 5.05 5.94 -2.26
N PHE A 62 4.80 6.65 -1.15
CA PHE A 62 3.96 7.85 -1.15
C PHE A 62 4.52 8.96 -2.04
N ARG A 63 5.82 9.27 -1.90
CA ARG A 63 6.51 10.25 -2.78
C ARG A 63 6.37 9.86 -4.25
N THR A 64 6.68 8.61 -4.58
CA THR A 64 6.63 8.10 -5.96
C THR A 64 5.23 8.24 -6.57
N LEU A 65 4.18 7.94 -5.80
CA LEU A 65 2.79 8.09 -6.28
C LEU A 65 2.40 9.55 -6.51
N ASN A 66 2.83 10.47 -5.64
CA ASN A 66 2.60 11.92 -5.83
C ASN A 66 3.34 12.46 -7.07
N GLU A 67 4.61 12.10 -7.25
CA GLU A 67 5.39 12.50 -8.43
C GLU A 67 4.75 11.96 -9.72
N ARG A 68 4.29 10.70 -9.70
CA ARG A 68 3.55 10.09 -10.81
C ARG A 68 2.24 10.84 -11.09
N ALA A 69 1.48 11.20 -10.06
CA ALA A 69 0.24 11.95 -10.21
C ALA A 69 0.50 13.29 -10.95
N GLU A 70 1.50 14.05 -10.50
CA GLU A 70 1.86 15.31 -11.15
C GLU A 70 2.37 15.14 -12.58
N LEU A 71 3.19 14.12 -12.84
CA LEU A 71 3.64 13.81 -14.20
C LEU A 71 2.45 13.50 -15.12
N CYS A 72 1.54 12.61 -14.71
CA CYS A 72 0.36 12.26 -15.49
C CYS A 72 -0.56 13.48 -15.71
N ARG A 73 -0.72 14.35 -14.71
CA ARG A 73 -1.47 15.61 -14.84
C ARG A 73 -0.87 16.53 -15.90
N ARG A 74 0.46 16.66 -15.93
CA ARG A 74 1.17 17.44 -16.96
C ARG A 74 1.00 16.83 -18.35
N MET A 75 1.15 15.52 -18.49
CA MET A 75 1.00 14.82 -19.77
C MET A 75 -0.43 14.90 -20.33
N ALA A 76 -1.44 14.87 -19.45
CA ALA A 76 -2.84 15.08 -19.82
C ALA A 76 -3.06 16.47 -20.42
N LYS A 77 -2.50 17.52 -19.77
CA LYS A 77 -2.57 18.91 -20.24
C LYS A 77 -1.88 19.09 -21.59
N VAL A 78 -0.67 18.56 -21.76
CA VAL A 78 0.08 18.62 -23.03
C VAL A 78 -0.68 17.91 -24.14
N SER A 79 -1.18 16.69 -23.88
CA SER A 79 -1.93 15.93 -24.87
C SER A 79 -3.23 16.64 -25.27
N LYS A 80 -3.92 17.27 -24.31
CA LYS A 80 -5.13 18.06 -24.56
C LYS A 80 -4.85 19.27 -25.44
N ALA A 81 -3.77 20.01 -25.14
CA ALA A 81 -3.36 21.17 -25.93
C ALA A 81 -2.97 20.78 -27.38
N GLY A 82 -2.41 19.58 -27.57
CA GLY A 82 -2.07 19.04 -28.90
C GLY A 82 -3.22 18.33 -29.64
N GLY A 83 -4.46 18.40 -29.13
CA GLY A 83 -5.63 17.75 -29.77
C GLY A 83 -5.66 16.22 -29.67
N GLN A 84 -4.78 15.61 -28.87
CA GLN A 84 -4.66 14.16 -28.71
C GLN A 84 -5.62 13.66 -27.62
N VAL A 85 -6.92 13.59 -27.95
CA VAL A 85 -8.01 13.31 -27.01
C VAL A 85 -7.81 11.99 -26.26
N TYR A 86 -7.57 10.89 -26.97
CA TYR A 86 -7.39 9.56 -26.36
C TYR A 86 -6.18 9.49 -25.41
N SER A 87 -5.06 10.13 -25.81
CA SER A 87 -3.87 10.23 -24.95
C SER A 87 -4.18 11.03 -23.69
N SER A 88 -4.87 12.17 -23.82
CA SER A 88 -5.27 13.00 -22.70
C SER A 88 -6.11 12.23 -21.68
N GLU A 89 -7.15 11.53 -22.14
CA GLU A 89 -8.03 10.72 -21.29
C GLU A 89 -7.27 9.61 -20.55
N ARG A 90 -6.35 8.93 -21.25
CA ARG A 90 -5.48 7.91 -20.63
C ARG A 90 -4.61 8.49 -19.52
N TRP A 91 -4.02 9.66 -19.76
CA TRP A 91 -3.20 10.35 -18.75
C TRP A 91 -4.02 10.85 -17.57
N GLU A 92 -5.23 11.36 -17.80
CA GLU A 92 -6.16 11.73 -16.73
C GLU A 92 -6.56 10.55 -15.86
N LYS A 93 -6.85 9.39 -16.47
CA LYS A 93 -7.16 8.16 -15.73
C LYS A 93 -5.98 7.75 -14.85
N SER A 94 -4.76 7.79 -15.40
CA SER A 94 -3.53 7.45 -14.68
C SER A 94 -3.23 8.42 -13.53
N TRP A 95 -3.51 9.72 -13.73
CA TRP A 95 -3.41 10.74 -12.68
C TRP A 95 -4.38 10.46 -11.54
N ARG A 96 -5.67 10.24 -11.83
CA ARG A 96 -6.69 9.93 -10.81
C ARG A 96 -6.36 8.67 -10.02
N GLU A 97 -5.82 7.65 -10.68
CA GLU A 97 -5.39 6.42 -10.03
C GLU A 97 -4.20 6.64 -9.08
N ALA A 98 -3.19 7.41 -9.50
CA ALA A 98 -2.03 7.73 -8.67
C ALA A 98 -2.43 8.57 -7.44
N GLU A 99 -3.29 9.58 -7.64
CA GLU A 99 -3.88 10.40 -6.56
C GLU A 99 -4.65 9.53 -5.55
N TYR A 100 -5.50 8.63 -6.04
CA TYR A 100 -6.27 7.74 -5.17
C TYR A 100 -5.35 6.88 -4.30
N ARG A 101 -4.32 6.25 -4.90
CA ARG A 101 -3.36 5.40 -4.20
C ARG A 101 -2.51 6.20 -3.20
N ALA A 102 -2.04 7.39 -3.57
CA ALA A 102 -1.35 8.30 -2.65
C ALA A 102 -2.26 8.70 -1.48
N GLY A 103 -3.53 8.98 -1.75
CA GLY A 103 -4.52 9.30 -0.73
C GLY A 103 -4.82 8.16 0.25
N VAL A 104 -4.75 6.89 -0.19
CA VAL A 104 -4.83 5.72 0.70
C VAL A 104 -3.63 5.70 1.64
N LEU A 105 -2.41 5.85 1.13
CA LEU A 105 -1.20 5.86 1.95
C LEU A 105 -1.21 7.03 2.93
N ARG A 106 -1.60 8.24 2.50
CA ARG A 106 -1.72 9.39 3.40
C ARG A 106 -2.64 9.11 4.58
N ARG A 107 -3.83 8.55 4.35
CA ARG A 107 -4.76 8.21 5.44
C ARG A 107 -4.22 7.15 6.40
N PHE A 108 -3.33 6.28 5.92
CA PHE A 108 -2.63 5.33 6.77
C PHE A 108 -1.58 6.06 7.62
N LEU A 109 -0.75 6.91 7.01
CA LEU A 109 0.28 7.72 7.67
C LEU A 109 -0.30 8.69 8.71
N ASP A 110 -1.46 9.31 8.45
CA ASP A 110 -2.09 10.27 9.36
C ASP A 110 -2.70 9.63 10.61
N LYS A 111 -2.86 8.30 10.62
CA LYS A 111 -3.51 7.54 11.72
C LYS A 111 -2.53 6.78 12.61
N SER A 112 -1.25 6.82 12.27
CA SER A 112 -0.13 6.18 12.95
C SER A 112 0.69 7.19 13.72
#